data_AF-A0A9P0V923-F1
#
_entry.id   AF-A0A9P0V923-F1
#
_cell.length_a   1.000
_cell.length_b   1.000
_cell.length_c   1.000
_cell.angle_alpha   90.00
_cell.angle_beta   90.00
_cell.angle_gamma   90.00
#
_symmetry.space_group_name_H-M   'P 1'
#
loop_
_entity.id
_entity.type
_entity.pdbx_description
1 polymer ?
#
loop_
_entity_poly.entity_id
_entity_poly.type
_entity_poly.pdbx_seq_one_letter_code
_entity_poly.pdbx_strand_id
1 'polypeptide(L)'
;MRRLLPALLAIVIFVTGAGILNTQLWLSARADAQAAARHALSNMNTVLDEARHAQETARAVVDRGCSQDGQFRLGTEAALRPHLRTILILRQGNVVCSSLAGNRALLKHVPDLPDSPLQLVSAEETAERESVLVYQTRYAGSRILVTISADHVRDALDVQKSMTYFLRVGEQETGGTGPLRPVSASRDHTGQVSSDIYPFAITFSKPPFFSADRFFRNGGAILAFLLIVSGFAAYLLYRYMNKPFLPEETLRLAIARGQIVPFYQPVVDGRDGTVRSGAWKCWPAGNTRLQAISLRQRLSRWPKNPARSSP
;
A
#
# COMPACT_ATOMS: atom_id res chain seq x y z
N MET A 1 -5.97 -37.05 -6.01
CA MET A 1 -6.80 -36.16 -5.16
C MET A 1 -6.14 -35.78 -3.82
N ARG A 2 -5.64 -36.74 -3.02
CA ARG A 2 -5.06 -36.51 -1.67
C ARG A 2 -3.85 -35.57 -1.59
N ARG A 3 -3.10 -35.37 -2.69
CA ARG A 3 -1.96 -34.41 -2.78
C ARG A 3 -2.35 -33.03 -3.36
N LEU A 4 -3.47 -32.93 -4.07
CA LEU A 4 -3.90 -31.68 -4.71
C LEU A 4 -4.60 -30.75 -3.72
N LEU A 5 -5.35 -31.32 -2.76
CA LEU A 5 -6.07 -30.56 -1.74
C LEU A 5 -5.15 -29.67 -0.87
N PRO A 6 -4.04 -30.16 -0.28
CA PRO A 6 -3.14 -29.31 0.50
C PRO A 6 -2.43 -28.25 -0.35
N ALA A 7 -2.09 -28.57 -1.60
CA ALA A 7 -1.49 -27.61 -2.52
C ALA A 7 -2.47 -26.48 -2.87
N LEU A 8 -3.73 -26.83 -3.15
CA LEU A 8 -4.78 -25.85 -3.46
C LEU A 8 -5.06 -24.94 -2.25
N LEU A 9 -5.11 -25.50 -1.03
CA LEU A 9 -5.24 -24.71 0.19
C LEU A 9 -4.08 -23.72 0.37
N ALA A 10 -2.85 -24.18 0.13
CA ALA A 10 -1.66 -23.33 0.22
C ALA A 10 -1.75 -22.14 -0.75
N ILE A 11 -2.12 -22.40 -2.00
CA ILE A 11 -2.26 -21.38 -3.03
C ILE A 11 -3.35 -20.37 -2.65
N VAL A 12 -4.50 -20.84 -2.17
CA VAL A 12 -5.59 -19.93 -1.74
C VAL A 12 -5.11 -19.02 -0.61
N ILE A 13 -4.52 -19.58 0.46
CA ILE A 13 -4.01 -18.78 1.59
C ILE A 13 -2.98 -17.76 1.12
N PHE A 14 -2.06 -18.16 0.24
CA PHE A 14 -1.02 -17.28 -0.27
C PHE A 14 -1.59 -16.15 -1.14
N VAL A 15 -2.48 -16.47 -2.08
CA VAL A 15 -3.11 -15.48 -2.98
C VAL A 15 -3.98 -14.51 -2.18
N THR A 16 -4.76 -14.99 -1.23
CA THR A 16 -5.57 -14.13 -0.37
C THR A 16 -4.68 -13.23 0.50
N GLY A 17 -3.62 -13.76 1.11
CA GLY A 17 -2.66 -12.98 1.88
C GLY A 17 -1.95 -11.91 1.06
N ALA A 18 -1.49 -12.26 -0.15
CA ALA A 18 -0.87 -11.34 -1.09
C ALA A 18 -1.85 -10.22 -1.54
N GLY A 19 -3.11 -10.58 -1.79
CA GLY A 19 -4.16 -9.62 -2.13
C GLY A 19 -4.46 -8.64 -1.01
N ILE A 20 -4.54 -9.12 0.24
CA ILE A 20 -4.71 -8.27 1.44
C ILE A 20 -3.52 -7.33 1.58
N LEU A 21 -2.29 -7.85 1.49
CA LEU A 21 -1.07 -7.06 1.57
C LEU A 21 -1.06 -5.94 0.52
N ASN A 22 -1.35 -6.28 -0.74
CA ASN A 22 -1.40 -5.29 -1.82
C ASN A 22 -2.44 -4.19 -1.54
N THR A 23 -3.62 -4.59 -1.05
CA THR A 23 -4.70 -3.65 -0.71
C THR A 23 -4.29 -2.71 0.43
N GLN A 24 -3.64 -3.23 1.48
CA GLN A 24 -3.13 -2.42 2.59
C GLN A 24 -2.05 -1.43 2.12
N LEU A 25 -1.08 -1.89 1.32
CA LEU A 25 -0.04 -1.02 0.76
C LEU A 25 -0.63 0.08 -0.13
N TRP A 26 -1.65 -0.25 -0.94
CA TRP A 26 -2.34 0.72 -1.78
C TRP A 26 -3.12 1.74 -0.96
N LEU A 27 -3.87 1.30 0.05
CA LEU A 27 -4.65 2.18 0.91
C LEU A 27 -3.75 3.14 1.70
N SER A 28 -2.65 2.63 2.29
CA SER A 28 -1.65 3.45 2.97
C SER A 28 -1.06 4.48 2.03
N ALA A 29 -0.57 4.06 0.85
CA ALA A 29 0.03 4.97 -0.11
C ALA A 29 -0.94 6.06 -0.59
N ARG A 30 -2.24 5.74 -0.70
CA ARG A 30 -3.27 6.72 -1.06
C ARG A 30 -3.49 7.74 0.07
N ALA A 31 -3.52 7.29 1.32
CA ALA A 31 -3.64 8.18 2.47
C ALA A 31 -2.42 9.10 2.62
N ASP A 32 -1.22 8.53 2.47
CA ASP A 32 0.06 9.26 2.55
C ASP A 32 0.16 10.32 1.44
N ALA A 33 -0.20 9.96 0.21
CA ALA A 33 -0.26 10.90 -0.92
C ALA A 33 -1.17 12.10 -0.65
N GLN A 34 -2.36 11.85 -0.08
CA GLN A 34 -3.32 12.90 0.22
C GLN A 34 -2.88 13.77 1.40
N ALA A 35 -2.26 13.17 2.42
CA ALA A 35 -1.68 13.91 3.54
C ALA A 35 -0.52 14.80 3.08
N ALA A 36 0.40 14.26 2.28
CA ALA A 36 1.51 15.01 1.72
C ALA A 36 1.05 16.15 0.80
N ALA A 37 0.00 15.94 -0.02
CA ALA A 37 -0.60 17.01 -0.82
C ALA A 37 -1.19 18.14 0.05
N ARG A 38 -1.81 17.82 1.19
CA ARG A 38 -2.30 18.82 2.15
C ARG A 38 -1.15 19.56 2.83
N HIS A 39 -0.05 18.88 3.14
CA HIS A 39 1.15 19.52 3.65
C HIS A 39 1.76 20.49 2.63
N ALA A 40 1.89 20.08 1.37
CA ALA A 40 2.36 20.96 0.29
C ALA A 40 1.46 22.19 0.12
N LEU A 41 0.14 22.00 0.21
CA LEU A 41 -0.83 23.10 0.19
C LEU A 41 -0.63 24.05 1.37
N SER A 42 -0.42 23.52 2.58
CA SER A 42 -0.15 24.34 3.76
C SER A 42 1.15 25.13 3.63
N ASN A 43 2.22 24.51 3.11
CA ASN A 43 3.49 25.20 2.88
C ASN A 43 3.32 26.33 1.86
N MET A 44 2.59 26.08 0.77
CA MET A 44 2.30 27.10 -0.24
C MET A 44 1.42 28.23 0.30
N ASN A 45 0.46 27.93 1.19
CA ASN A 45 -0.30 28.97 1.88
C ASN A 45 0.64 29.87 2.72
N THR A 46 1.58 29.30 3.46
CA THR A 46 2.57 30.08 4.23
C THR A 46 3.40 31.02 3.32
N VAL A 47 3.85 30.52 2.17
CA VAL A 47 4.59 31.34 1.19
C VAL A 47 3.73 32.48 0.64
N LEU A 48 2.44 32.21 0.36
CA LEU A 48 1.52 33.24 -0.11
C LEU A 48 1.06 34.22 0.99
N ASP A 49 1.06 33.80 2.25
CA ASP A 49 0.85 34.67 3.41
C ASP A 49 2.02 35.65 3.57
N GLU A 50 3.26 35.20 3.38
CA GLU A 50 4.42 36.08 3.31
C GLU A 50 4.31 37.11 2.18
N ALA A 51 3.88 36.67 0.99
CA ALA A 51 3.65 37.56 -0.14
C ALA A 51 2.52 38.57 0.13
N ARG A 52 1.46 38.16 0.82
CA ARG A 52 0.37 39.04 1.26
C ARG A 52 0.86 40.09 2.25
N HIS A 53 1.66 39.71 3.24
CA HIS A 53 2.27 40.68 4.16
C HIS A 53 3.17 41.67 3.44
N ALA A 54 3.96 41.22 2.46
CA ALA A 54 4.76 42.10 1.62
C ALA A 54 3.89 43.10 0.82
N GLN A 55 2.71 42.66 0.34
CA GLN A 55 1.74 43.56 -0.30
C GLN A 55 1.17 44.60 0.67
N GLU A 56 0.93 44.25 1.94
CA GLU A 56 0.48 45.21 2.96
C GLU A 56 1.54 46.30 3.21
N THR A 57 2.81 45.92 3.32
CA THR A 57 3.93 46.88 3.39
C THR A 57 3.98 47.76 2.13
N ALA A 58 3.80 47.18 0.95
CA ALA A 58 3.78 47.91 -0.30
C ALA A 58 2.59 48.89 -0.41
N ARG A 59 1.40 48.54 0.11
CA ARG A 59 0.24 49.45 0.19
C ARG A 59 0.58 50.69 1.02
N ALA A 60 1.23 50.52 2.17
CA ALA A 60 1.68 51.64 2.98
C ALA A 60 2.71 52.55 2.25
N VAL A 61 3.50 51.99 1.33
CA VAL A 61 4.42 52.77 0.46
C VAL A 61 3.64 53.49 -0.65
N VAL A 62 2.58 52.88 -1.20
CA VAL A 62 1.67 53.56 -2.16
C VAL A 62 1.02 54.78 -1.51
N ASP A 63 0.55 54.66 -0.26
CA ASP A 63 -0.12 55.75 0.46
C ASP A 63 0.81 56.94 0.75
N ARG A 64 2.07 56.66 1.09
CA ARG A 64 3.09 57.70 1.40
C ARG A 64 3.81 58.24 0.16
N GLY A 65 3.66 57.58 -0.98
CA GLY A 65 4.41 57.86 -2.20
C GLY A 65 5.80 57.20 -2.22
N CYS A 66 6.28 56.95 -3.44
CA CYS A 66 7.56 56.27 -3.67
C CYS A 66 8.74 57.24 -3.51
N SER A 67 9.20 57.43 -2.27
CA SER A 67 10.46 58.12 -1.97
C SER A 67 11.63 57.12 -1.86
N GLN A 68 12.85 57.64 -1.68
CA GLN A 68 14.03 56.81 -1.41
C GLN A 68 13.84 55.92 -0.16
N ASP A 69 13.13 56.43 0.86
CA ASP A 69 12.74 55.66 2.04
C ASP A 69 11.75 54.53 1.69
N GLY A 70 10.73 54.82 0.88
CA GLY A 70 9.77 53.81 0.41
C GLY A 70 10.44 52.69 -0.38
N GLN A 71 11.42 53.02 -1.21
CA GLN A 71 12.21 52.03 -1.95
C GLN A 71 13.11 51.21 -1.03
N PHE A 72 13.77 51.85 -0.06
CA PHE A 72 14.57 51.16 0.95
C PHE A 72 13.73 50.18 1.76
N ARG A 73 12.54 50.60 2.24
CA ARG A 73 11.61 49.74 2.99
C ARG A 73 11.14 48.52 2.18
N LEU A 74 10.85 48.69 0.89
CA LEU A 74 10.52 47.56 0.00
C LEU A 74 11.71 46.62 -0.19
N GLY A 75 12.92 47.17 -0.34
CA GLY A 75 14.15 46.39 -0.41
C GLY A 75 14.39 45.57 0.86
N THR A 76 14.19 46.19 2.03
CA THR A 76 14.31 45.50 3.33
C THR A 76 13.26 44.41 3.48
N GLU A 77 11.99 44.66 3.14
CA GLU A 77 10.93 43.63 3.22
C GLU A 77 11.25 42.43 2.32
N ALA A 78 11.69 42.68 1.08
CA ALA A 78 12.09 41.61 0.17
C ALA A 78 13.33 40.85 0.68
N ALA A 79 14.25 41.51 1.37
CA ALA A 79 15.44 40.87 1.95
C ALA A 79 15.12 40.06 3.23
N LEU A 80 14.11 40.46 4.01
CA LEU A 80 13.69 39.76 5.22
C LEU A 80 12.83 38.51 4.94
N ARG A 81 12.21 38.42 3.76
CA ARG A 81 11.34 37.31 3.35
C ARG A 81 12.08 36.42 2.35
N PRO A 82 12.61 35.26 2.79
CA PRO A 82 13.49 34.45 1.95
C PRO A 82 12.77 33.93 0.70
N HIS A 83 11.45 33.72 0.74
CA HIS A 83 10.69 33.14 -0.37
C HIS A 83 10.37 34.14 -1.50
N LEU A 84 10.59 35.44 -1.28
CA LEU A 84 10.19 36.50 -2.21
C LEU A 84 11.40 36.97 -3.03
N ARG A 85 11.22 37.13 -4.35
CA ARG A 85 12.29 37.56 -5.26
C ARG A 85 12.25 39.07 -5.50
N THR A 86 11.08 39.64 -5.78
CA THR A 86 10.93 41.07 -6.02
C THR A 86 9.52 41.56 -5.67
N ILE A 87 9.44 42.78 -5.14
CA ILE A 87 8.21 43.52 -4.92
C ILE A 87 8.21 44.73 -5.86
N LEU A 88 7.17 44.85 -6.68
CA LEU A 88 7.02 45.88 -7.70
C LEU A 88 5.71 46.63 -7.51
N ILE A 89 5.75 47.95 -7.69
CA ILE A 89 4.56 48.81 -7.68
C ILE A 89 4.45 49.47 -9.04
N LEU A 90 3.37 49.18 -9.75
CA LEU A 90 3.03 49.78 -11.02
C LEU A 90 1.89 50.77 -10.88
N ARG A 91 1.93 51.87 -11.63
CA ARG A 91 0.84 52.82 -11.79
C ARG A 91 0.68 53.08 -13.29
N GLN A 92 -0.53 52.86 -13.82
CA GLN A 92 -0.81 52.97 -15.26
C GLN A 92 0.17 52.15 -16.14
N GLY A 93 0.57 50.95 -15.69
CA GLY A 93 1.50 50.08 -16.41
C GLY A 93 2.99 50.44 -16.28
N ASN A 94 3.32 51.58 -15.68
CA ASN A 94 4.70 52.01 -15.44
C ASN A 94 5.17 51.66 -14.03
N VAL A 95 6.42 51.25 -13.90
CA VAL A 95 7.02 50.84 -12.63
C VAL A 95 7.41 52.08 -11.85
N VAL A 96 6.71 52.33 -10.74
CA VAL A 96 6.92 53.49 -9.87
C VAL A 96 7.92 53.14 -8.75
N CYS A 97 7.82 51.94 -8.18
CA CYS A 97 8.76 51.43 -7.17
C CYS A 97 9.18 49.99 -7.47
N SER A 98 10.39 49.65 -7.04
CA SER A 98 10.92 48.29 -7.08
C SER A 98 11.79 48.02 -5.86
N SER A 99 11.63 46.85 -5.23
CA SER A 99 12.55 46.36 -4.19
C SER A 99 13.94 46.03 -4.75
N LEU A 100 14.03 45.69 -6.04
CA LEU A 100 15.30 45.49 -6.73
C LEU A 100 15.87 46.85 -7.14
N ALA A 101 17.04 47.20 -6.61
CA ALA A 101 17.78 48.38 -7.05
C ALA A 101 18.35 48.11 -8.45
N GLY A 102 17.85 48.83 -9.46
CA GLY A 102 18.55 48.99 -10.75
C GLY A 102 18.42 47.89 -11.81
N ASN A 103 17.88 46.69 -11.53
CA ASN A 103 17.77 45.63 -12.56
C ASN A 103 16.30 45.34 -12.96
N ARG A 104 15.96 45.67 -14.22
CA ARG A 104 14.58 45.69 -14.75
C ARG A 104 14.30 44.60 -15.80
N ALA A 105 15.20 43.64 -15.99
CA ALA A 105 15.07 42.64 -17.06
C ALA A 105 13.79 41.79 -16.94
N LEU A 106 13.42 41.38 -15.72
CA LEU A 106 12.17 40.66 -15.43
C LEU A 106 10.89 41.48 -15.70
N LEU A 107 10.99 42.80 -15.96
CA LEU A 107 9.86 43.72 -16.03
C LEU A 107 9.38 44.04 -17.45
N LYS A 108 10.08 43.58 -18.51
CA LYS A 108 9.70 43.92 -19.89
C LYS A 108 8.35 43.34 -20.33
N HIS A 109 7.93 42.21 -19.75
CA HIS A 109 6.69 41.50 -20.13
C HIS A 109 5.60 41.50 -19.03
N VAL A 110 5.86 42.18 -17.91
CA VAL A 110 4.90 42.30 -16.80
C VAL A 110 3.61 43.09 -17.11
N PRO A 111 3.57 44.06 -18.06
CA PRO A 111 2.37 44.84 -18.32
C PRO A 111 1.16 44.08 -18.91
N ASP A 112 1.38 42.94 -19.59
CA ASP A 112 0.33 42.17 -20.29
C ASP A 112 -0.32 41.07 -19.42
N LEU A 113 0.02 40.99 -18.14
CA LEU A 113 -0.57 39.98 -17.26
C LEU A 113 -2.07 40.25 -17.02
N PRO A 114 -2.94 39.23 -17.15
CA PRO A 114 -4.36 39.35 -16.81
C PRO A 114 -4.56 39.84 -15.37
N ASP A 115 -5.77 40.29 -15.01
CA ASP A 115 -6.06 40.80 -13.66
C ASP A 115 -6.41 39.71 -12.63
N SER A 116 -5.83 38.50 -12.75
CA SER A 116 -6.05 37.46 -11.73
C SER A 116 -5.08 37.61 -10.56
N PRO A 117 -5.51 37.42 -9.30
CA PRO A 117 -4.68 37.68 -8.12
C PRO A 117 -3.43 36.79 -8.04
N LEU A 118 -3.46 35.62 -8.67
CA LEU A 118 -2.33 34.69 -8.74
C LEU A 118 -2.16 34.21 -10.17
N GLN A 119 -0.91 34.18 -10.65
CA GLN A 119 -0.55 33.72 -11.99
C GLN A 119 0.79 33.01 -12.01
N LEU A 120 0.90 32.02 -12.89
CA LEU A 120 2.16 31.40 -13.27
C LEU A 120 2.65 32.04 -14.56
N VAL A 121 3.92 32.43 -14.59
CA VAL A 121 4.55 33.08 -15.75
C VAL A 121 5.87 32.38 -16.06
N SER A 122 6.17 32.20 -17.34
CA SER A 122 7.45 31.66 -17.78
C SER A 122 8.45 32.81 -17.93
N ALA A 123 9.62 32.72 -17.28
CA ALA A 123 10.70 33.67 -17.49
C ALA A 123 11.48 33.31 -18.77
N GLU A 124 11.04 33.84 -19.92
CA GLU A 124 11.62 33.54 -21.24
C GLU A 124 13.09 33.95 -21.41
N GLU A 125 13.56 34.96 -20.66
CA GLU A 125 14.96 35.43 -20.72
C GLU A 125 15.93 34.58 -19.87
N THR A 126 15.45 33.58 -19.12
CA THR A 126 16.32 32.69 -18.34
C THR A 126 16.64 31.46 -19.18
N ALA A 127 17.91 31.08 -19.28
CA ALA A 127 18.38 29.95 -20.10
C ALA A 127 17.65 28.61 -19.78
N GLU A 128 17.05 28.51 -18.59
CA GLU A 128 16.35 27.32 -18.09
C GLU A 128 14.81 27.40 -18.17
N ARG A 129 14.22 28.48 -18.71
CA ARG A 129 12.75 28.71 -18.76
C ARG A 129 12.06 28.44 -17.42
N GLU A 130 12.58 29.03 -16.36
CA GLU A 130 12.02 28.88 -15.02
C GLU A 130 10.62 29.47 -14.92
N SER A 131 9.72 28.77 -14.21
CA SER A 131 8.41 29.31 -13.86
C SER A 131 8.51 30.25 -12.66
N VAL A 132 7.96 31.44 -12.78
CA VAL A 132 7.84 32.42 -11.69
C VAL A 132 6.38 32.54 -11.30
N LEU A 133 6.10 32.45 -10.00
CA LEU A 133 4.77 32.65 -9.46
C LEU A 133 4.59 34.13 -9.11
N VAL A 134 3.54 34.75 -9.65
CA VAL A 134 3.24 36.17 -9.49
C VAL A 134 1.96 36.31 -8.67
N TYR A 135 2.07 36.97 -7.52
CA TYR A 135 0.95 37.34 -6.68
C TYR A 135 0.69 38.85 -6.79
N GLN A 136 -0.51 39.24 -7.18
CA GLN A 136 -0.83 40.63 -7.49
C GLN A 136 -2.14 41.13 -6.86
N THR A 137 -2.16 42.41 -6.50
CA THR A 137 -3.34 43.12 -5.99
C THR A 137 -3.43 44.50 -6.60
N ARG A 138 -4.66 45.00 -6.79
CA ARG A 138 -4.92 46.40 -7.12
C ARG A 138 -5.22 47.18 -5.85
N TYR A 139 -4.63 48.36 -5.72
CA TYR A 139 -4.85 49.25 -4.59
C TYR A 139 -4.57 50.71 -5.00
N ALA A 140 -5.51 51.62 -4.72
CA ALA A 140 -5.39 53.06 -5.01
C ALA A 140 -4.95 53.40 -6.46
N GLY A 141 -5.45 52.65 -7.46
CA GLY A 141 -5.06 52.84 -8.87
C GLY A 141 -3.66 52.33 -9.24
N SER A 142 -2.95 51.73 -8.28
CA SER A 142 -1.68 51.04 -8.46
C SER A 142 -1.85 49.51 -8.43
N ARG A 143 -1.03 48.79 -9.20
CA ARG A 143 -0.90 47.33 -9.16
C ARG A 143 0.36 46.99 -8.37
N ILE A 144 0.23 46.19 -7.31
CA ILE A 144 1.35 45.70 -6.52
C ILE A 144 1.58 44.25 -6.91
N LEU A 145 2.80 43.91 -7.31
CA LEU A 145 3.20 42.58 -7.74
C LEU A 145 4.30 42.07 -6.83
N VAL A 146 4.17 40.82 -6.41
CA VAL A 146 5.17 40.09 -5.64
C VAL A 146 5.51 38.84 -6.43
N THR A 147 6.79 38.64 -6.71
CA THR A 147 7.29 37.46 -7.43
C THR A 147 7.91 36.47 -6.46
N ILE A 148 7.59 35.19 -6.64
CA ILE A 148 8.13 34.07 -5.88
C ILE A 148 8.94 33.20 -6.85
N SER A 149 10.15 32.81 -6.44
CA SER A 149 11.06 32.03 -7.29
C SER A 149 10.59 30.57 -7.45
N ALA A 150 11.03 29.95 -8.55
CA ALA A 150 10.80 28.55 -8.86
C ALA A 150 11.29 27.59 -7.75
N ASP A 151 12.45 27.90 -7.16
CA ASP A 151 13.07 27.08 -6.12
C ASP A 151 12.23 27.04 -4.84
N HIS A 152 11.70 28.18 -4.39
CA HIS A 152 10.85 28.20 -3.20
C HIS A 152 9.50 27.52 -3.43
N VAL A 153 8.96 27.59 -4.65
CA VAL A 153 7.79 26.78 -5.02
C VAL A 153 8.14 25.30 -4.98
N ARG A 154 9.31 24.90 -5.51
CA ARG A 154 9.76 23.51 -5.47
C ARG A 154 9.93 23.01 -4.04
N ASP A 155 10.59 23.78 -3.18
CA ASP A 155 10.83 23.42 -1.78
C ASP A 155 9.50 23.25 -1.02
N ALA A 156 8.53 24.12 -1.28
CA ALA A 156 7.20 24.00 -0.69
C ALA A 156 6.42 22.76 -1.19
N LEU A 157 6.69 22.30 -2.42
CA LEU A 157 6.10 21.10 -3.02
C LEU A 157 6.88 19.81 -2.68
N ASP A 158 8.14 19.88 -2.25
CA ASP A 158 8.99 18.73 -1.92
C ASP A 158 8.68 18.15 -0.54
N VAL A 159 7.51 17.54 -0.42
CA VAL A 159 7.07 16.88 0.83
C VAL A 159 7.48 15.40 0.86
N GLN A 160 7.51 14.74 -0.30
CA GLN A 160 7.78 13.30 -0.37
C GLN A 160 8.51 12.91 -1.66
N LYS A 161 9.75 12.42 -1.54
CA LYS A 161 10.62 12.07 -2.67
C LYS A 161 10.07 11.02 -3.64
N SER A 162 9.13 10.18 -3.21
CA SER A 162 8.56 9.10 -4.04
C SER A 162 7.45 9.58 -4.98
N MET A 163 6.99 10.83 -4.85
CA MET A 163 5.83 11.37 -5.56
C MET A 163 6.14 12.78 -6.04
N THR A 164 5.64 13.14 -7.23
CA THR A 164 5.78 14.50 -7.76
C THR A 164 4.47 15.25 -7.57
N TYR A 165 4.56 16.42 -6.96
CA TYR A 165 3.45 17.35 -6.75
C TYR A 165 3.59 18.51 -7.73
N PHE A 166 2.46 18.99 -8.26
CA PHE A 166 2.41 20.11 -9.16
C PHE A 166 1.51 21.20 -8.57
N LEU A 167 1.97 22.44 -8.65
CA LEU A 167 1.16 23.61 -8.35
C LEU A 167 0.36 23.97 -9.61
N ARG A 168 -0.97 23.96 -9.49
CA ARG A 168 -1.91 24.41 -10.50
C ARG A 168 -2.43 25.80 -10.17
N VAL A 169 -2.31 26.72 -11.12
CA VAL A 169 -2.92 28.06 -11.08
C VAL A 169 -3.65 28.29 -12.41
N GLY A 170 -4.99 28.32 -12.37
CA GLY A 170 -5.82 28.37 -13.57
C GLY A 170 -5.63 27.15 -14.48
N GLU A 171 -5.22 27.41 -15.72
CA GLU A 171 -4.98 26.40 -16.78
C GLU A 171 -3.51 25.98 -16.91
N GLN A 172 -2.65 26.41 -15.98
CA GLN A 172 -1.23 26.09 -15.98
C GLN A 172 -0.81 25.33 -14.72
N GLU A 173 0.18 24.47 -14.87
CA GLU A 173 0.79 23.68 -13.81
C GLU A 173 2.32 23.81 -13.83
N THR A 174 2.95 23.83 -12.66
CA THR A 174 4.41 23.76 -12.50
C THR A 174 4.81 22.76 -11.42
N GLY A 175 5.94 22.08 -11.62
CA GLY A 175 6.57 21.21 -10.61
C GLY A 175 7.57 21.93 -9.71
N GLY A 176 7.61 23.27 -9.75
CA GLY A 176 8.62 24.08 -9.08
C GLY A 176 9.73 24.48 -10.04
N THR A 177 10.67 23.57 -10.35
CA THR A 177 11.75 23.83 -11.30
C THR A 177 11.44 23.16 -12.64
N GLY A 178 11.07 23.95 -13.65
CA GLY A 178 10.83 23.47 -15.01
C GLY A 178 9.83 24.33 -15.77
N PRO A 179 9.60 24.01 -17.06
CA PRO A 179 8.67 24.78 -17.89
C PRO A 179 7.23 24.59 -17.42
N LEU A 180 6.42 25.62 -17.62
CA LEU A 180 4.98 25.57 -17.41
C LEU A 180 4.36 24.48 -18.30
N ARG A 181 3.49 23.67 -17.71
CA ARG A 181 2.74 22.64 -18.43
C ARG A 181 1.27 23.05 -18.47
N PRO A 182 0.57 22.90 -19.60
CA PRO A 182 -0.88 23.04 -19.59
C PRO A 182 -1.46 21.96 -18.68
N VAL A 183 -2.56 22.28 -18.00
CA VAL A 183 -3.30 21.31 -17.18
C VAL A 183 -3.61 20.09 -18.05
N SER A 184 -3.10 18.93 -17.65
CA SER A 184 -3.39 17.69 -18.36
C SER A 184 -4.84 17.28 -18.13
N ALA A 185 -5.58 17.03 -19.20
CA ALA A 185 -7.00 16.64 -19.15
C ALA A 185 -7.25 15.25 -18.52
N SER A 186 -6.20 14.44 -18.31
CA SER A 186 -6.31 13.10 -17.73
C SER A 186 -6.54 13.18 -16.21
N ARG A 187 -7.82 13.34 -15.83
CA ARG A 187 -8.30 13.43 -14.44
C ARG A 187 -8.41 12.09 -13.72
N ASP A 188 -8.41 10.98 -14.45
CA ASP A 188 -8.70 9.67 -13.87
C ASP A 188 -7.61 9.19 -12.90
N HIS A 189 -6.35 9.49 -13.22
CA HIS A 189 -5.19 9.09 -12.42
C HIS A 189 -4.55 10.22 -11.59
N THR A 190 -5.18 11.40 -11.56
CA THR A 190 -4.69 12.55 -10.80
C THR A 190 -5.61 12.85 -9.61
N GLY A 191 -5.02 13.12 -8.45
CA GLY A 191 -5.66 13.69 -7.29
C GLY A 191 -5.42 15.19 -7.26
N GLN A 192 -6.34 15.93 -6.63
CA GLN A 192 -6.22 17.38 -6.48
C GLN A 192 -6.67 17.78 -5.07
N VAL A 193 -5.96 18.73 -4.47
CA VAL A 193 -6.38 19.44 -3.27
C VAL A 193 -6.31 20.94 -3.55
N SER A 194 -7.40 21.67 -3.36
CA SER A 194 -7.47 23.12 -3.62
C SER A 194 -7.36 23.90 -2.32
N SER A 195 -6.75 25.09 -2.38
CA SER A 195 -6.72 25.99 -1.23
C SER A 195 -8.03 26.78 -1.13
N ASP A 196 -8.51 27.01 0.10
CA ASP A 196 -9.69 27.80 0.38
C ASP A 196 -9.38 29.31 0.46
N ILE A 197 -8.11 29.67 0.62
CA ILE A 197 -7.66 31.05 0.88
C ILE A 197 -7.16 31.71 -0.42
N TYR A 198 -6.48 30.93 -1.26
CA TYR A 198 -5.84 31.41 -2.48
C TYR A 198 -6.29 30.58 -3.69
N PRO A 199 -6.39 31.17 -4.90
CA PRO A 199 -6.89 30.47 -6.09
C PRO A 199 -5.81 29.59 -6.74
N PHE A 200 -5.30 28.60 -6.00
CA PHE A 200 -4.42 27.56 -6.50
C PHE A 200 -4.89 26.18 -6.03
N ALA A 201 -4.36 25.15 -6.68
CA ALA A 201 -4.53 23.78 -6.24
C ALA A 201 -3.22 23.01 -6.40
N ILE A 202 -3.05 21.96 -5.59
CA ILE A 202 -1.96 21.00 -5.72
C ILE A 202 -2.52 19.76 -6.43
N THR A 203 -1.94 19.42 -7.58
CA THR A 203 -2.24 18.19 -8.31
C THR A 203 -1.13 17.16 -8.10
N PHE A 204 -1.51 15.89 -8.02
CA PHE A 204 -0.58 14.79 -7.78
C PHE A 204 -1.04 13.51 -8.47
N SER A 205 -0.11 12.63 -8.82
CA SER A 205 -0.44 11.33 -9.42
C SER A 205 -0.93 10.36 -8.34
N LYS A 206 -2.10 9.76 -8.54
CA LYS A 206 -2.62 8.73 -7.62
C LYS A 206 -1.74 7.48 -7.71
N PRO A 207 -1.40 6.84 -6.57
CA PRO A 207 -0.63 5.60 -6.62
C PRO A 207 -1.44 4.50 -7.34
N PRO A 208 -0.81 3.75 -8.25
CA PRO A 208 -1.49 2.64 -8.93
C PRO A 208 -1.83 1.53 -7.94
N PHE A 209 -2.90 0.78 -8.23
CA PHE A 209 -3.37 -0.32 -7.37
C PHE A 209 -2.32 -1.42 -7.18
N PHE A 210 -1.52 -1.67 -8.22
CA PHE A 210 -0.44 -2.64 -8.18
C PHE A 210 0.88 -1.99 -8.57
N SER A 211 1.93 -2.24 -7.78
CA SER A 211 3.29 -1.82 -8.08
C SER A 211 4.25 -2.91 -7.62
N ALA A 212 4.85 -3.63 -8.57
CA ALA A 212 5.79 -4.70 -8.25
C ALA A 212 6.95 -4.21 -7.39
N ASP A 213 7.52 -3.04 -7.70
CA ASP A 213 8.62 -2.45 -6.94
C ASP A 213 8.24 -2.22 -5.47
N ARG A 214 7.09 -1.59 -5.20
CA ARG A 214 6.58 -1.37 -3.83
C ARG A 214 6.25 -2.68 -3.11
N PHE A 215 5.69 -3.65 -3.83
CA PHE A 215 5.29 -4.93 -3.29
C PHE A 215 6.48 -5.76 -2.81
N PHE A 216 7.58 -5.77 -3.58
CA PHE A 216 8.80 -6.51 -3.21
C PHE A 216 9.68 -5.74 -2.22
N ARG A 217 9.85 -4.42 -2.39
CA ARG A 217 10.69 -3.60 -1.49
C ARG A 217 10.07 -3.41 -0.11
N ASN A 218 8.78 -3.09 -0.04
CA ASN A 218 8.12 -2.78 1.22
C ASN A 218 7.37 -3.98 1.82
N GLY A 219 7.00 -4.97 0.99
CA GLY A 219 6.23 -6.15 1.39
C GLY A 219 7.00 -7.48 1.38
N GLY A 220 8.28 -7.50 1.00
CA GLY A 220 9.06 -8.73 0.81
C GLY A 220 9.13 -9.64 2.04
N ALA A 221 9.35 -9.06 3.23
CA ALA A 221 9.39 -9.83 4.49
C ALA A 221 8.03 -10.47 4.82
N ILE A 222 6.94 -9.73 4.61
CA ILE A 222 5.57 -10.23 4.84
C ILE A 222 5.23 -11.32 3.83
N LEU A 223 5.67 -11.20 2.58
CA LEU A 223 5.51 -12.24 1.56
C LEU A 223 6.25 -13.53 1.93
N ALA A 224 7.50 -13.42 2.40
CA ALA A 224 8.25 -14.57 2.88
C ALA A 224 7.54 -15.24 4.06
N PHE A 225 7.02 -14.46 5.01
CA PHE A 225 6.24 -14.97 6.12
C PHE A 225 4.95 -15.67 5.66
N LEU A 226 4.18 -15.07 4.75
CA LEU A 226 2.98 -15.67 4.17
C LEU A 226 3.28 -16.99 3.44
N LEU A 227 4.42 -17.08 2.75
CA LEU A 227 4.87 -18.30 2.09
C LEU A 227 5.19 -19.41 3.10
N ILE A 228 5.87 -19.08 4.20
CA ILE A 228 6.18 -20.03 5.27
C ILE A 228 4.90 -20.52 5.96
N VAL A 229 3.98 -19.62 6.31
CA VAL A 229 2.71 -19.96 6.97
C VAL A 229 1.83 -20.82 6.06
N SER A 230 1.74 -20.45 4.78
CA SER A 230 1.00 -21.23 3.78
C SER A 230 1.58 -22.64 3.62
N GLY A 231 2.91 -22.76 3.50
CA GLY A 231 3.60 -24.04 3.42
C GLY A 231 3.40 -24.90 4.68
N PHE A 232 3.44 -24.28 5.85
CA PHE A 232 3.20 -24.95 7.13
C PHE A 232 1.76 -25.47 7.23
N ALA A 233 0.76 -24.68 6.84
CA ALA A 233 -0.64 -25.11 6.80
C ALA A 233 -0.85 -26.29 5.83
N ALA A 234 -0.23 -26.24 4.65
CA ALA A 234 -0.27 -27.32 3.67
C ALA A 234 0.39 -28.60 4.22
N TYR A 235 1.51 -28.47 4.91
CA TYR A 235 2.21 -29.57 5.57
C TYR A 235 1.35 -30.21 6.67
N LEU A 236 0.71 -29.40 7.52
CA LEU A 236 -0.20 -29.89 8.55
C LEU A 236 -1.39 -30.63 7.94
N LEU A 237 -2.00 -30.09 6.88
CA LEU A 237 -3.12 -30.77 6.21
C LEU A 237 -2.67 -32.07 5.55
N TYR A 238 -1.50 -32.06 4.90
CA TYR A 238 -0.91 -33.27 4.33
C TYR A 238 -0.65 -34.34 5.40
N ARG A 239 -0.10 -33.94 6.55
CA ARG A 239 0.14 -34.85 7.68
C ARG A 239 -1.17 -35.35 8.29
N TYR A 240 -2.17 -34.49 8.45
CA TYR A 240 -3.50 -34.87 8.94
C TYR A 240 -4.17 -35.88 8.00
N MET A 241 -4.18 -35.59 6.69
CA MET A 241 -4.75 -36.50 5.69
C MET A 241 -3.98 -37.81 5.59
N ASN A 242 -2.68 -37.85 5.88
CA ASN A 242 -1.85 -39.06 5.85
C ASN A 242 -1.64 -39.70 7.22
N LYS A 243 -2.32 -39.24 8.29
CA LYS A 243 -2.34 -39.99 9.54
C LYS A 243 -3.00 -41.35 9.26
N PRO A 244 -2.34 -42.47 9.61
CA PRO A 244 -3.01 -43.76 9.58
C PRO A 244 -4.18 -43.72 10.56
N PHE A 245 -5.34 -44.26 10.14
CA PHE A 245 -6.52 -44.39 10.99
C PHE A 245 -6.14 -45.04 12.33
N LEU A 246 -6.85 -44.70 13.42
CA LEU A 246 -6.61 -45.35 14.72
C LEU A 246 -6.63 -46.88 14.52
N PRO A 247 -5.80 -47.65 15.26
CA PRO A 247 -5.71 -49.10 15.10
C PRO A 247 -7.08 -49.78 15.17
N GLU A 248 -7.99 -49.26 15.99
CA GLU A 248 -9.36 -49.75 16.15
C GLU A 248 -10.23 -49.55 14.91
N GLU A 249 -10.11 -48.41 14.23
CA GLU A 249 -10.84 -48.14 12.99
C GLU A 249 -10.31 -48.99 11.84
N THR A 250 -8.99 -49.15 11.78
CA THR A 250 -8.33 -50.04 10.81
C THR A 250 -8.75 -51.49 11.04
N LEU A 251 -8.83 -51.93 12.30
CA LEU A 251 -9.30 -53.28 12.67
C LEU A 251 -10.79 -53.47 12.33
N ARG A 252 -11.65 -52.50 12.66
CA ARG A 252 -13.07 -52.52 12.28
C ARG A 252 -13.26 -52.59 10.77
N LEU A 253 -12.50 -51.79 10.01
CA LEU A 253 -12.51 -51.82 8.54
C LEU A 253 -11.97 -53.15 7.98
N ALA A 254 -10.94 -53.73 8.60
CA ALA A 254 -10.38 -55.02 8.17
C ALA A 254 -11.34 -56.20 8.45
N ILE A 255 -12.06 -56.16 9.57
CA ILE A 255 -13.14 -57.12 9.88
C ILE A 255 -14.31 -56.92 8.91
N ALA A 256 -14.76 -55.68 8.69
CA ALA A 256 -15.87 -55.36 7.78
C ALA A 256 -15.57 -55.71 6.31
N ARG A 257 -14.31 -55.59 5.88
CA ARG A 257 -13.85 -55.98 4.53
C ARG A 257 -13.51 -57.47 4.41
N GLY A 258 -13.74 -58.27 5.46
CA GLY A 258 -13.48 -59.71 5.46
C GLY A 258 -11.99 -60.08 5.37
N GLN A 259 -11.07 -59.16 5.65
CA GLN A 259 -9.63 -59.40 5.60
C GLN A 259 -9.14 -60.16 6.84
N ILE A 260 -9.85 -60.03 7.96
CA ILE A 260 -9.59 -60.70 9.24
C ILE A 260 -10.87 -61.39 9.69
N VAL A 261 -10.80 -62.71 9.94
CA VAL A 261 -11.92 -63.49 10.48
C VAL A 261 -11.66 -63.78 11.96
N PRO A 262 -12.53 -63.32 12.88
CA PRO A 262 -12.39 -63.62 14.31
C PRO A 262 -12.83 -65.05 14.60
N PHE A 263 -11.96 -65.83 15.26
CA PHE A 263 -12.28 -67.17 15.76
C PHE A 263 -12.27 -67.17 17.29
N TYR A 264 -13.30 -67.79 17.88
CA TYR A 264 -13.34 -68.07 19.31
C TYR A 264 -12.66 -69.42 19.59
N GLN A 265 -11.55 -69.41 20.32
CA GLN A 265 -10.87 -70.63 20.74
C GLN A 265 -11.20 -70.94 22.21
N PRO A 266 -12.01 -71.99 22.49
CA PRO A 266 -12.27 -72.41 23.86
C PRO A 266 -10.99 -73.00 24.48
N VAL A 267 -10.72 -72.60 25.72
CA VAL A 267 -9.67 -73.14 26.57
C VAL A 267 -10.32 -74.18 27.48
N VAL A 268 -10.00 -75.44 27.21
CA VAL A 268 -10.50 -76.60 27.96
C VAL A 268 -9.45 -77.07 28.96
N ASP A 269 -9.92 -77.48 30.13
CA ASP A 269 -9.07 -78.13 31.12
C ASP A 269 -8.72 -79.56 30.68
N GLY A 270 -7.44 -79.92 30.77
CA GLY A 270 -6.94 -81.23 30.32
C GLY A 270 -7.37 -82.41 31.19
N ARG A 271 -7.85 -82.16 32.43
CA ARG A 271 -8.26 -83.23 33.35
C ARG A 271 -9.75 -83.60 33.21
N ASP A 272 -10.61 -82.60 33.12
CA ASP A 272 -12.07 -82.80 33.22
C ASP A 272 -12.82 -82.50 31.91
N GLY A 273 -12.12 -82.01 30.87
CA GLY A 273 -12.72 -81.66 29.57
C GLY A 273 -13.68 -80.45 29.62
N THR A 274 -13.88 -79.84 30.78
CA THR A 274 -14.74 -78.67 30.97
C THR A 274 -14.09 -77.40 30.40
N VAL A 275 -14.86 -76.59 29.67
CA VAL A 275 -14.42 -75.29 29.14
C VAL A 275 -14.41 -74.27 30.28
N ARG A 276 -13.24 -73.70 30.59
CA ARG A 276 -13.10 -72.71 31.70
C ARG A 276 -13.03 -71.28 31.21
N SER A 277 -12.51 -71.03 30.02
CA SER A 277 -12.44 -69.71 29.41
C SER A 277 -12.32 -69.83 27.89
N GLY A 278 -12.34 -68.72 27.17
CA GLY A 278 -12.06 -68.68 25.74
C GLY A 278 -11.22 -67.47 25.37
N ALA A 279 -10.39 -67.64 24.35
CA ALA A 279 -9.55 -66.60 23.81
C ALA A 279 -9.94 -66.31 22.36
N TRP A 280 -10.05 -65.04 22.01
CA TRP A 280 -10.26 -64.61 20.63
C TRP A 280 -8.93 -64.64 19.88
N LYS A 281 -8.93 -65.24 18.68
CA LYS A 281 -7.79 -65.21 17.76
C LYS A 281 -8.23 -64.69 16.40
N CYS A 282 -7.41 -63.85 15.82
CA CYS A 282 -7.63 -63.26 14.50
C CYS A 282 -6.73 -63.95 13.46
N TRP A 283 -7.30 -64.45 12.36
CA TRP A 283 -6.55 -65.02 11.24
C TRP A 283 -6.76 -64.21 9.95
N PRO A 284 -5.72 -64.02 9.11
CA PRO A 284 -5.85 -63.39 7.81
C PRO A 284 -6.61 -64.31 6.83
N ALA A 285 -7.57 -63.76 6.09
CA ALA A 285 -8.53 -64.50 5.26
C ALA A 285 -7.94 -65.24 4.03
N GLY A 286 -6.62 -65.14 3.78
CA GLY A 286 -5.97 -65.70 2.59
C GLY A 286 -5.23 -67.03 2.80
N ASN A 287 -5.19 -67.60 4.01
CA ASN A 287 -4.38 -68.79 4.29
C ASN A 287 -5.23 -70.01 4.68
N THR A 288 -6.06 -70.46 3.74
CA THR A 288 -6.99 -71.60 3.90
C THR A 288 -6.27 -72.93 4.18
N ARG A 289 -4.99 -73.07 3.81
CA ARG A 289 -4.20 -74.30 4.04
C ARG A 289 -3.81 -74.52 5.50
N LEU A 290 -3.52 -73.46 6.26
CA LEU A 290 -3.19 -73.59 7.70
C LEU A 290 -4.44 -73.77 8.57
N GLN A 291 -5.59 -73.24 8.13
CA GLN A 291 -6.87 -73.39 8.85
C GLN A 291 -7.37 -74.85 8.86
N ALA A 292 -7.21 -75.57 7.74
CA ALA A 292 -7.66 -76.97 7.65
C ALA A 292 -6.77 -77.96 8.43
N ILE A 293 -5.45 -77.76 8.44
CA ILE A 293 -4.49 -78.69 9.07
C ILE A 293 -4.63 -78.65 10.61
N SER A 294 -4.81 -77.46 11.19
CA SER A 294 -4.97 -77.26 12.64
C SER A 294 -6.28 -77.84 13.19
N LEU A 295 -7.41 -77.61 12.50
CA LEU A 295 -8.71 -78.15 12.94
C LEU A 295 -8.77 -79.67 12.84
N ARG A 296 -8.18 -80.26 11.79
CA ARG A 296 -8.16 -81.72 11.59
C ARG A 296 -7.24 -82.43 12.59
N GLN A 297 -6.12 -81.82 12.98
CA GLN A 297 -5.23 -82.36 14.01
C GLN A 297 -5.76 -82.22 15.45
N ARG A 298 -6.66 -81.27 15.73
CA ARG A 298 -7.29 -81.14 17.06
C ARG A 298 -8.56 -81.96 17.21
N LEU A 299 -9.36 -82.15 16.15
CA LEU A 299 -10.53 -83.03 16.19
C LEU A 299 -10.15 -84.51 16.35
N SER A 300 -8.96 -84.93 15.91
CA SER A 300 -8.46 -86.30 16.13
C SER A 300 -7.93 -86.57 17.55
N ARG A 301 -7.79 -85.54 18.39
CA ARG A 301 -7.35 -85.66 19.80
C ARG A 301 -8.49 -85.59 20.83
N TRP A 302 -9.74 -85.54 20.39
CA TRP A 302 -10.87 -85.69 21.31
C TRP A 302 -11.02 -87.17 21.69
N PRO A 303 -11.01 -87.53 22.99
CA PRO A 303 -11.27 -88.91 23.39
C PRO A 303 -12.72 -89.26 23.04
N LYS A 304 -12.92 -90.34 22.28
CA LYS A 304 -14.25 -90.95 22.11
C LYS A 304 -14.67 -91.53 23.46
N ASN A 305 -15.78 -91.05 24.00
CA ASN A 305 -16.36 -91.56 25.25
C ASN A 305 -16.78 -93.03 25.06
N PRO A 306 -16.42 -93.98 25.94
CA PRO A 306 -16.83 -95.37 25.78
C PRO A 306 -18.32 -95.53 26.09
N ALA A 307 -19.05 -96.11 25.13
CA ALA A 307 -20.45 -96.49 25.29
C ALA A 307 -20.58 -97.54 26.41
N ARG A 308 -21.50 -97.27 27.34
CA ARG A 308 -21.91 -98.14 28.43
C ARG A 308 -22.97 -99.12 27.90
N SER A 309 -22.74 -100.42 27.98
CA SER A 309 -23.79 -101.44 27.89
C SER A 309 -23.43 -102.65 28.74
N SER A 310 -24.26 -102.87 29.77
CA SER A 310 -24.42 -104.10 30.56
C SER A 310 -25.84 -104.63 30.24
N PRO A 311 -26.21 -105.89 30.54
CA PRO A 311 -25.46 -106.95 31.22
C PRO A 311 -24.90 -108.04 30.31
#